data_AF-A0A494X2I9-F1
#
_entry.id   AF-A0A494X2I9-F1
#
_cell.length_a   1.000
_cell.length_b   1.000
_cell.length_c   1.000
_cell.angle_alpha   90.00
_cell.angle_beta   90.00
_cell.angle_gamma   90.00
#
_symmetry.space_group_name_H-M   'P 1'
#
loop_
_entity.id
_entity.type
_entity.pdbx_description
1 polymer ?
#
loop_
_entity_poly.entity_id
_entity_poly.type
_entity_poly.pdbx_seq_one_letter_code
_entity_poly.pdbx_strand_id
1 'polypeptide(L)'
;MSPLLISFCFTSPPGFALGKLDIDSERLEWVDLAHPDYAIHGAMGMCRYRGGYAVVLHASHDGRHLSCIGELDASLRLTRLAPLDSVRDGHSVIEHDGALLIVSSGTNQVVRVEWPHDAAPREQVFFEIEPGSDTLHMNSLQTFENKLYLSMFGNRGSSSWRDAANGRVICIDSGAAIADGLHHPHGLFVDDGALLCLASATGTIRRVAGVAGVAEPRLEGYLRGIASDAHAIYVGTSRLRNRSKSTGAKETPLVETGVGCGLHIVDKASGQTRWLDLSPFASEIYDLMPLPEGTAVTGTREAAMLARLRALNRHTPELMQKAAQAEQYFHEFNGVIGELIAERDYATATTILDRLMRGPLRARLDWHADYALCLLHQGDTLGAMKHYAKALGENHPRLADIQHLAQAGLECGDRAEAIRQLQASLALLKGQSRTGKRRHPGTSRGAGGKRPRAAGPAASLTVVPHHSLRA
;
A
#
# COMPACT_ATOMS: atom_id res chain seq x y z
N MET A 1 -30.03 -7.01 -4.74
CA MET A 1 -28.79 -7.60 -4.20
C MET A 1 -28.60 -7.13 -2.76
N SER A 2 -27.94 -7.90 -1.89
CA SER A 2 -27.66 -7.42 -0.53
C SER A 2 -26.68 -6.25 -0.56
N PRO A 3 -26.86 -5.21 0.27
CA PRO A 3 -25.83 -4.21 0.48
C PRO A 3 -24.55 -4.88 1.03
N LEU A 4 -23.39 -4.29 0.75
CA LEU A 4 -22.11 -4.80 1.22
C LEU A 4 -21.51 -3.86 2.27
N LEU A 5 -20.86 -4.46 3.26
CA LEU A 5 -19.80 -3.82 4.03
C LEU A 5 -18.47 -4.10 3.31
N ILE A 6 -17.72 -3.04 3.04
CA ILE A 6 -16.46 -3.09 2.31
C ILE A 6 -15.36 -2.58 3.22
N SER A 7 -14.27 -3.35 3.36
CA SER A 7 -13.04 -2.85 3.97
C SER A 7 -12.03 -2.36 2.95
N PHE A 8 -11.33 -1.31 3.34
CA PHE A 8 -10.26 -0.72 2.57
C PHE A 8 -8.93 -0.82 3.32
N CYS A 9 -7.89 -1.21 2.59
CA CYS A 9 -6.55 -1.36 3.12
C CYS A 9 -5.82 -0.01 3.11
N PHE A 10 -5.23 0.39 4.24
CA PHE A 10 -4.37 1.57 4.39
C PHE A 10 -4.87 2.83 3.65
N THR A 11 -5.93 3.42 4.16
CA THR A 11 -6.50 4.69 3.76
C THR A 11 -5.83 5.86 4.46
N SER A 12 -5.47 6.87 3.67
CA SER A 12 -5.19 8.22 4.16
C SER A 12 -6.23 9.17 3.56
N PRO A 13 -6.86 10.07 4.33
CA PRO A 13 -6.70 10.27 5.79
C PRO A 13 -7.30 9.10 6.62
N PRO A 14 -7.01 9.03 7.94
CA PRO A 14 -7.61 8.05 8.84
C PRO A 14 -9.14 8.17 8.94
N GLY A 15 -9.82 7.08 9.30
CA GLY A 15 -11.27 7.00 9.52
C GLY A 15 -12.07 6.53 8.30
N PHE A 16 -11.44 6.31 7.15
CA PHE A 16 -12.11 5.94 5.89
C PHE A 16 -11.86 4.48 5.51
N ALA A 17 -11.87 3.58 6.50
CA ALA A 17 -11.48 2.18 6.33
C ALA A 17 -12.65 1.23 6.06
N LEU A 18 -13.89 1.61 6.39
CA LEU A 18 -15.09 0.80 6.17
C LEU A 18 -16.19 1.62 5.50
N GLY A 19 -16.87 1.03 4.51
CA GLY A 19 -18.01 1.65 3.83
C GLY A 19 -19.16 0.68 3.61
N LYS A 20 -20.39 1.18 3.73
CA LYS A 20 -21.60 0.51 3.25
C LYS A 20 -21.80 0.86 1.78
N LEU A 21 -22.04 -0.15 0.95
CA LEU A 21 -22.33 0.00 -0.46
C LEU A 21 -23.65 -0.68 -0.79
N ASP A 22 -24.60 0.08 -1.33
CA ASP A 22 -25.75 -0.49 -1.99
C ASP A 22 -25.38 -0.79 -3.44
N ILE A 23 -25.51 -2.05 -3.83
CA ILE A 23 -24.99 -2.54 -5.11
C ILE A 23 -25.83 -2.09 -6.29
N ASP A 24 -27.14 -1.94 -6.09
CA ASP A 24 -28.10 -1.67 -7.16
C ASP A 24 -28.19 -0.16 -7.45
N SER A 25 -28.19 0.66 -6.40
CA SER A 25 -28.19 2.12 -6.51
C SER A 25 -26.79 2.75 -6.51
N GLU A 26 -25.75 1.95 -6.29
CA GLU A 26 -24.34 2.36 -6.15
C GLU A 26 -24.10 3.39 -5.03
N ARG A 27 -25.05 3.56 -4.11
CA ARG A 27 -24.92 4.47 -2.96
C ARG A 27 -23.82 3.98 -2.03
N LEU A 28 -23.00 4.92 -1.57
CA LEU A 28 -21.92 4.63 -0.64
C LEU A 28 -22.01 5.54 0.58
N GLU A 29 -21.81 4.96 1.75
CA GLU A 29 -21.80 5.65 3.04
C GLU A 29 -20.65 5.13 3.89
N TRP A 30 -19.79 6.02 4.39
CA TRP A 30 -18.71 5.63 5.29
C TRP A 30 -19.25 5.20 6.65
N VAL A 31 -18.66 4.14 7.21
CA VAL A 31 -18.87 3.79 8.61
C VAL A 31 -18.04 4.75 9.47
N ASP A 32 -18.64 5.31 10.51
CA ASP A 32 -17.92 6.20 11.42
C ASP A 32 -16.96 5.39 12.30
N LEU A 33 -15.67 5.61 12.04
CA LEU A 33 -14.55 5.02 12.76
C LEU A 33 -13.76 6.08 13.53
N ALA A 34 -14.36 7.24 13.83
CA ALA A 34 -13.72 8.22 14.70
C ALA A 34 -13.51 7.61 16.09
N HIS A 35 -12.29 7.77 16.62
CA HIS A 35 -11.94 7.33 17.97
C HIS A 35 -11.02 8.39 18.61
N PRO A 36 -11.18 8.68 19.92
CA PRO A 36 -10.37 9.70 20.61
C PRO A 36 -8.87 9.37 20.59
N ASP A 37 -8.52 8.11 20.87
CA ASP A 37 -7.12 7.72 21.06
C ASP A 37 -6.45 7.12 19.82
N TYR A 38 -7.23 6.58 18.88
CA TYR A 38 -6.70 5.77 17.77
C TYR A 38 -7.05 6.39 16.43
N ALA A 39 -6.04 6.66 15.61
CA ALA A 39 -6.25 7.00 14.21
C ALA A 39 -6.33 5.70 13.39
N ILE A 40 -7.51 5.35 12.88
CA ILE A 40 -7.72 4.10 12.12
C ILE A 40 -7.35 4.33 10.65
N HIS A 41 -6.33 3.63 10.17
CA HIS A 41 -5.81 3.75 8.82
C HIS A 41 -6.29 2.63 7.91
N GLY A 42 -6.86 1.55 8.41
CA GLY A 42 -7.29 0.46 7.53
C GLY A 42 -8.15 -0.56 8.26
N ALA A 43 -8.88 -1.32 7.46
CA ALA A 43 -9.62 -2.49 7.90
C ALA A 43 -9.22 -3.65 7.00
N MET A 44 -8.93 -4.79 7.61
CA MET A 44 -8.48 -5.98 6.91
C MET A 44 -9.64 -6.96 6.88
N GLY A 45 -9.63 -7.96 7.74
CA GLY A 45 -10.71 -8.96 7.84
C GLY A 45 -11.88 -8.50 8.70
N MET A 46 -13.05 -9.07 8.39
CA MET A 46 -14.28 -8.89 9.17
C MET A 46 -15.07 -10.19 9.31
N CYS A 47 -15.73 -10.38 10.44
CA CYS A 47 -16.67 -11.48 10.64
C CYS A 47 -17.92 -11.05 11.41
N ARG A 48 -18.98 -11.87 11.37
CA ARG A 48 -20.11 -11.73 12.30
C ARG A 48 -19.65 -12.05 13.71
N TYR A 49 -20.12 -11.28 14.68
CA TYR A 49 -19.75 -11.48 16.09
C TYR A 49 -20.80 -10.89 17.03
N ARG A 50 -21.32 -11.69 17.96
CA ARG A 50 -22.27 -11.26 19.03
C ARG A 50 -23.43 -10.37 18.56
N GLY A 51 -24.05 -10.73 17.43
CA GLY A 51 -25.17 -9.97 16.85
C GLY A 51 -24.76 -8.72 16.06
N GLY A 52 -23.48 -8.36 16.08
CA GLY A 52 -22.88 -7.33 15.23
C GLY A 52 -21.71 -7.92 14.43
N TYR A 53 -20.57 -7.24 14.47
CA TYR A 53 -19.39 -7.58 13.67
C TYR A 53 -18.10 -7.37 14.47
N ALA A 54 -17.10 -8.19 14.17
CA ALA A 54 -15.72 -7.97 14.59
C ALA A 54 -14.88 -7.61 13.37
N VAL A 55 -13.99 -6.63 13.52
CA VAL A 55 -13.14 -6.14 12.43
C VAL A 55 -11.72 -5.98 12.91
N VAL A 56 -10.77 -6.50 12.14
CA VAL A 56 -9.35 -6.23 12.36
C VAL A 56 -9.02 -4.89 11.73
N LEU A 57 -8.56 -3.96 12.57
CA LEU A 57 -8.27 -2.58 12.20
C LEU A 57 -6.77 -2.32 12.34
N HIS A 58 -6.20 -1.62 11.37
CA HIS A 58 -4.87 -1.04 11.51
C HIS A 58 -5.00 0.39 11.97
N ALA A 59 -4.46 0.68 13.14
CA ALA A 59 -4.53 2.00 13.75
C ALA A 59 -3.14 2.53 14.08
N SER A 60 -3.08 3.80 14.46
CA SER A 60 -1.93 4.36 15.15
C SER A 60 -2.32 5.08 16.42
N HIS A 61 -1.50 4.92 17.45
CA HIS A 61 -1.58 5.63 18.72
C HIS A 61 -0.17 6.10 19.10
N ASP A 62 -0.02 7.37 19.46
CA ASP A 62 1.29 7.99 19.79
C ASP A 62 2.41 7.69 18.77
N GLY A 63 2.06 7.73 17.48
CA GLY A 63 2.99 7.49 16.38
C GLY A 63 3.37 6.02 16.15
N ARG A 64 2.84 5.07 16.92
CA ARG A 64 3.05 3.63 16.74
C ARG A 64 1.91 3.01 15.95
N HIS A 65 2.24 2.19 14.95
CA HIS A 65 1.26 1.38 14.22
C HIS A 65 0.92 0.11 14.99
N LEU A 66 -0.37 -0.21 15.07
CA LEU A 66 -0.91 -1.30 15.86
C LEU A 66 -1.97 -2.05 15.06
N SER A 67 -2.07 -3.35 15.26
CA SER A 67 -3.27 -4.11 14.91
C SER A 67 -4.23 -4.05 16.11
N CYS A 68 -5.49 -3.74 15.83
CA CYS A 68 -6.54 -3.63 16.82
C CYS A 68 -7.72 -4.53 16.43
N ILE A 69 -8.50 -4.95 17.42
CA ILE A 69 -9.82 -5.54 17.20
C ILE A 69 -10.90 -4.50 17.52
N GLY A 70 -11.80 -4.26 16.56
CA GLY A 70 -12.98 -3.43 16.72
C GLY A 70 -14.24 -4.28 16.79
N GLU A 71 -15.18 -3.90 17.66
CA GLU A 71 -16.54 -4.44 17.69
C GLU A 71 -17.50 -3.38 17.14
N LEU A 72 -18.28 -3.78 16.14
CA LEU A 72 -19.36 -2.98 15.57
C LEU A 72 -20.69 -3.59 16.00
N ASP A 73 -21.67 -2.77 16.36
CA ASP A 73 -23.04 -3.26 16.55
C ASP A 73 -23.75 -3.58 15.22
N ALA A 74 -24.98 -4.06 15.27
CA ALA A 74 -25.78 -4.38 14.09
C ALA A 74 -26.03 -3.17 13.16
N SER A 75 -25.94 -1.94 13.69
CA SER A 75 -26.03 -0.68 12.95
C SER A 75 -24.68 -0.16 12.49
N LEU A 76 -23.63 -0.97 12.61
CA LEU A 76 -22.25 -0.67 12.22
C LEU A 76 -21.63 0.49 13.01
N ARG A 77 -22.08 0.76 14.23
CA ARG A 77 -21.39 1.70 15.12
C ARG A 77 -20.24 1.01 15.82
N LEU A 78 -19.07 1.62 15.84
CA LEU A 78 -17.93 1.16 16.63
C LEU A 78 -18.24 1.32 18.12
N THR A 79 -18.47 0.21 18.80
CA THR A 79 -18.83 0.17 20.22
C THR A 79 -17.62 -0.08 21.11
N ARG A 80 -16.65 -0.86 20.63
CA ARG A 80 -15.42 -1.18 21.37
C ARG A 80 -14.23 -1.26 20.42
N LEU A 81 -13.07 -0.86 20.89
CA LEU A 81 -11.80 -0.96 20.19
C LEU A 81 -10.71 -1.31 21.20
N ALA A 82 -9.87 -2.30 20.88
CA ALA A 82 -8.73 -2.65 21.72
C ALA A 82 -7.50 -2.99 20.85
N PRO A 83 -6.29 -2.56 21.26
CA PRO A 83 -5.07 -3.01 20.61
C PRO A 83 -4.84 -4.51 20.88
N LEU A 84 -4.10 -5.14 19.97
CA LEU A 84 -3.66 -6.52 20.09
C LEU A 84 -2.13 -6.53 20.19
N ASP A 85 -1.62 -7.09 21.29
CA ASP A 85 -0.20 -7.08 21.62
C ASP A 85 0.57 -8.14 20.83
N SER A 86 -0.06 -9.27 20.50
CA SER A 86 0.60 -10.39 19.82
C SER A 86 0.37 -10.39 18.31
N VAL A 87 -0.74 -9.82 17.84
CA VAL A 87 -1.04 -9.74 16.40
C VAL A 87 -0.16 -8.68 15.70
N ARG A 88 0.46 -9.08 14.60
CA ARG A 88 1.26 -8.23 13.71
C ARG A 88 0.73 -8.36 12.28
N ASP A 89 0.34 -7.24 11.68
CA ASP A 89 -0.22 -7.20 10.33
C ASP A 89 -1.46 -8.11 10.21
N GLY A 90 -2.44 -7.85 11.08
CA GLY A 90 -3.66 -8.64 11.19
C GLY A 90 -4.46 -8.65 9.89
N HIS A 91 -4.72 -9.84 9.33
CA HIS A 91 -5.24 -9.98 7.97
C HIS A 91 -6.67 -10.52 7.90
N SER A 92 -7.00 -11.54 8.66
CA SER A 92 -8.31 -12.19 8.63
C SER A 92 -8.79 -12.43 10.04
N VAL A 93 -10.11 -12.40 10.24
CA VAL A 93 -10.76 -12.75 11.51
C VAL A 93 -11.98 -13.60 11.24
N ILE A 94 -12.17 -14.63 12.04
CA ILE A 94 -13.41 -15.42 12.08
C ILE A 94 -13.83 -15.62 13.54
N GLU A 95 -15.12 -15.87 13.75
CA GLU A 95 -15.62 -16.39 15.02
C GLU A 95 -15.50 -17.92 15.00
N HIS A 96 -14.98 -18.48 16.10
CA HIS A 96 -14.79 -19.91 16.28
C HIS A 96 -14.83 -20.23 17.77
N ASP A 97 -15.75 -21.13 18.17
CA ASP A 97 -15.93 -21.60 19.54
C ASP A 97 -16.04 -20.48 20.59
N GLY A 98 -16.80 -19.43 20.29
CA GLY A 98 -17.05 -18.30 21.18
C GLY A 98 -15.89 -17.31 21.31
N ALA A 99 -14.80 -17.52 20.56
CA ALA A 99 -13.64 -16.65 20.48
C ALA A 99 -13.44 -16.15 19.03
N LEU A 100 -12.54 -15.18 18.87
CA LEU A 100 -12.09 -14.75 17.55
C LEU A 100 -10.77 -15.42 17.22
N LEU A 101 -10.60 -15.92 16.00
CA LEU A 101 -9.30 -16.33 15.48
C LEU A 101 -8.83 -15.30 14.48
N ILE A 102 -7.62 -14.77 14.68
CA ILE A 102 -7.05 -13.70 13.87
C ILE A 102 -5.75 -14.17 13.22
N VAL A 103 -5.63 -14.00 11.91
CA VAL A 103 -4.37 -14.22 11.18
C VAL A 103 -3.41 -13.08 11.49
N SER A 104 -2.26 -13.41 12.08
CA SER A 104 -1.11 -12.54 12.29
C SER A 104 -0.04 -12.84 11.24
N SER A 105 -0.13 -12.18 10.10
CA SER A 105 0.74 -12.42 8.94
C SER A 105 2.19 -12.08 9.25
N GLY A 106 2.41 -11.03 10.03
CA GLY A 106 3.73 -10.58 10.46
C GLY A 106 4.52 -11.61 11.28
N THR A 107 3.83 -12.61 11.86
CA THR A 107 4.44 -13.62 12.72
C THR A 107 4.17 -15.06 12.28
N ASN A 108 3.50 -15.28 11.15
CA ASN A 108 3.01 -16.59 10.70
C ASN A 108 2.21 -17.37 11.77
N GLN A 109 1.30 -16.67 12.44
CA GLN A 109 0.49 -17.24 13.51
C GLN A 109 -0.99 -16.98 13.30
N VAL A 110 -1.83 -17.85 13.84
CA VAL A 110 -3.24 -17.58 14.13
C VAL A 110 -3.35 -17.38 15.64
N VAL A 111 -3.89 -16.24 16.04
CA VAL A 111 -4.06 -15.86 17.44
C VAL A 111 -5.53 -15.99 17.80
N ARG A 112 -5.81 -16.78 18.84
CA ARG A 112 -7.11 -16.83 19.50
C ARG A 112 -7.24 -15.64 20.43
N VAL A 113 -8.30 -14.88 20.25
CA VAL A 113 -8.62 -13.68 21.01
C VAL A 113 -9.95 -13.90 21.73
N GLU A 114 -9.88 -14.06 23.04
CA GLU A 114 -11.05 -14.02 23.91
C GLU A 114 -11.26 -12.59 24.37
N TRP A 115 -12.42 -12.01 24.08
CA TRP A 115 -12.71 -10.63 24.45
C TRP A 115 -13.99 -10.51 25.29
N PRO A 116 -13.88 -10.67 26.63
CA PRO A 116 -14.98 -10.38 27.56
C PRO A 116 -15.47 -8.94 27.42
N HIS A 117 -16.69 -8.65 27.91
CA HIS A 117 -17.27 -7.32 27.77
C HIS A 117 -16.54 -6.26 28.63
N ASP A 118 -16.07 -6.68 29.79
CA ASP A 118 -15.54 -5.88 30.90
C ASP A 118 -14.02 -5.99 31.08
N ALA A 119 -13.31 -6.59 30.11
CA ALA A 119 -11.87 -6.80 30.17
C ALA A 119 -11.18 -6.56 28.82
N ALA A 120 -9.87 -6.34 28.89
CA ALA A 120 -9.02 -6.33 27.71
C ALA A 120 -9.04 -7.70 26.99
N PRO A 121 -8.78 -7.74 25.67
CA PRO A 121 -8.65 -9.00 24.95
C PRO A 121 -7.53 -9.86 25.54
N ARG A 122 -7.78 -11.17 25.65
CA ARG A 122 -6.76 -12.16 25.99
C ARG A 122 -6.33 -12.87 24.72
N GLU A 123 -5.04 -12.84 24.45
CA GLU A 123 -4.43 -13.42 23.26
C GLU A 123 -3.71 -14.73 23.60
N GLN A 124 -3.92 -15.74 22.77
CA GLN A 124 -3.22 -17.03 22.83
C GLN A 124 -2.90 -17.49 21.42
N VAL A 125 -1.67 -17.94 21.18
CA VAL A 125 -1.33 -18.60 19.91
C VAL A 125 -2.18 -19.86 19.77
N PHE A 126 -2.97 -19.93 18.70
CA PHE A 126 -3.84 -21.05 18.37
C PHE A 126 -3.17 -22.01 17.40
N PHE A 127 -2.47 -21.45 16.42
CA PHE A 127 -1.77 -22.20 15.38
C PHE A 127 -0.56 -21.40 14.88
N GLU A 128 0.50 -22.09 14.49
CA GLU A 128 1.71 -21.45 13.96
C GLU A 128 2.46 -22.36 12.99
N ILE A 129 3.11 -21.75 12.00
CA ILE A 129 4.06 -22.42 11.09
C ILE A 129 5.21 -21.45 10.89
N GLU A 130 6.46 -21.88 11.10
CA GLU A 130 7.64 -21.00 10.96
C GLU A 130 7.46 -19.65 11.69
N PRO A 131 7.18 -19.67 13.01
CA PRO A 131 6.77 -18.47 13.73
C PRO A 131 7.88 -17.43 13.85
N GLY A 132 7.47 -16.18 14.10
CA GLY A 132 8.36 -15.09 14.51
C GLY A 132 8.78 -14.13 13.40
N SER A 133 8.50 -14.45 12.14
CA SER A 133 8.66 -13.51 11.03
C SER A 133 7.76 -13.86 9.84
N ASP A 134 7.36 -12.85 9.07
CA ASP A 134 6.59 -13.01 7.83
C ASP A 134 7.44 -13.71 6.74
N THR A 135 7.40 -15.06 6.72
CA THR A 135 8.08 -15.89 5.69
C THR A 135 7.11 -16.57 4.73
N LEU A 136 5.82 -16.65 5.08
CA LEU A 136 4.79 -17.32 4.29
C LEU A 136 3.65 -16.38 3.84
N HIS A 137 3.51 -15.22 4.48
CA HIS A 137 2.42 -14.27 4.29
C HIS A 137 1.05 -14.96 4.34
N MET A 138 0.62 -15.29 5.56
CA MET A 138 -0.71 -15.83 5.81
C MET A 138 -1.78 -14.79 5.45
N ASN A 139 -2.92 -15.21 4.91
CA ASN A 139 -3.95 -14.27 4.45
C ASN A 139 -5.31 -14.54 5.09
N SER A 140 -5.97 -15.62 4.69
CA SER A 140 -7.39 -15.82 4.98
C SER A 140 -7.64 -17.08 5.78
N LEU A 141 -8.48 -16.96 6.81
CA LEU A 141 -9.08 -18.07 7.54
C LEU A 141 -10.52 -18.27 7.09
N GLN A 142 -10.93 -19.53 6.96
CA GLN A 142 -12.31 -19.89 6.66
C GLN A 142 -12.67 -21.24 7.28
N THR A 143 -13.86 -21.31 7.86
CA THR A 143 -14.46 -22.58 8.29
C THR A 143 -15.22 -23.21 7.14
N PHE A 144 -15.00 -24.51 6.90
CA PHE A 144 -15.75 -25.31 5.92
C PHE A 144 -15.91 -26.75 6.42
N GLU A 145 -17.12 -27.30 6.40
CA GLU A 145 -17.42 -28.66 6.91
C GLU A 145 -16.82 -28.93 8.32
N ASN A 146 -16.99 -27.97 9.23
CA ASN A 146 -16.49 -28.01 10.61
C ASN A 146 -14.95 -28.10 10.76
N LYS A 147 -14.19 -27.72 9.73
CA LYS A 147 -12.73 -27.65 9.77
C LYS A 147 -12.26 -26.24 9.46
N LEU A 148 -11.09 -25.89 9.97
CA LEU A 148 -10.45 -24.60 9.76
C LEU A 148 -9.45 -24.68 8.61
N TYR A 149 -9.52 -23.73 7.70
CA TYR A 149 -8.61 -23.62 6.56
C TYR A 149 -7.89 -22.29 6.56
N LEU A 150 -6.63 -22.31 6.13
CA LEU A 150 -5.75 -21.15 6.07
C LEU A 150 -5.10 -21.05 4.70
N SER A 151 -5.16 -19.88 4.09
CA SER A 151 -4.42 -19.57 2.86
C SER A 151 -3.13 -18.78 3.13
N MET A 152 -2.09 -19.03 2.34
CA MET A 152 -0.79 -18.36 2.46
C MET A 152 -0.06 -18.31 1.11
N PHE A 153 0.76 -17.27 0.89
CA PHE A 153 1.46 -17.08 -0.39
C PHE A 153 2.55 -18.11 -0.66
N GLY A 154 3.19 -18.63 0.39
CA GLY A 154 4.40 -19.44 0.24
C GLY A 154 5.66 -18.59 0.39
N ASN A 155 6.82 -19.15 0.05
CA ASN A 155 8.10 -18.48 0.31
C ASN A 155 8.25 -17.20 -0.56
N ARG A 156 8.65 -16.10 0.08
CA ARG A 156 8.88 -14.78 -0.52
C ARG A 156 9.93 -14.74 -1.63
N GLY A 157 10.76 -15.77 -1.81
CA GLY A 157 11.75 -15.83 -2.90
C GLY A 157 12.81 -14.73 -2.81
N SER A 158 12.97 -13.93 -3.88
CA SER A 158 14.12 -13.03 -4.12
C SER A 158 14.22 -11.81 -3.20
N SER A 159 13.17 -11.52 -2.42
CA SER A 159 13.01 -10.51 -1.33
C SER A 159 11.67 -9.77 -1.38
N SER A 160 10.88 -9.91 -2.46
CA SER A 160 9.56 -9.28 -2.59
C SER A 160 8.44 -10.31 -2.55
N TRP A 161 7.35 -9.98 -1.84
CA TRP A 161 6.10 -10.75 -1.86
C TRP A 161 5.49 -10.89 -3.25
N ARG A 162 5.94 -10.07 -4.20
CA ARG A 162 5.59 -10.16 -5.61
C ARG A 162 6.02 -11.46 -6.27
N ASP A 163 7.20 -11.96 -5.91
CA ASP A 163 7.80 -13.14 -6.52
C ASP A 163 7.38 -14.42 -5.79
N ALA A 164 6.52 -14.28 -4.77
CA ALA A 164 6.04 -15.40 -4.00
C ALA A 164 5.18 -16.31 -4.90
N ALA A 165 5.53 -17.58 -4.89
CA ALA A 165 4.85 -18.62 -5.64
C ALA A 165 4.74 -19.86 -4.76
N ASN A 166 4.01 -20.87 -5.24
CA ASN A 166 3.71 -22.09 -4.49
C ASN A 166 2.92 -21.81 -3.20
N GLY A 167 1.93 -20.93 -3.32
CA GLY A 167 0.97 -20.67 -2.26
C GLY A 167 0.04 -21.85 -2.05
N ARG A 168 -0.44 -21.95 -0.82
CA ARG A 168 -1.16 -23.12 -0.31
C ARG A 168 -2.44 -22.74 0.39
N VAL A 169 -3.37 -23.69 0.37
CA VAL A 169 -4.46 -23.76 1.34
C VAL A 169 -4.24 -25.01 2.18
N ILE A 170 -4.15 -24.84 3.49
CA ILE A 170 -4.00 -25.94 4.44
C ILE A 170 -5.28 -26.10 5.27
N CYS A 171 -5.55 -27.33 5.69
CA CYS A 171 -6.47 -27.61 6.78
C CYS A 171 -5.67 -27.54 8.09
N ILE A 172 -6.04 -26.62 9.00
CA ILE A 172 -5.35 -26.44 10.28
C ILE A 172 -5.46 -27.70 11.14
N ASP A 173 -6.64 -28.32 11.17
CA ASP A 173 -6.92 -29.50 11.99
C ASP A 173 -5.99 -30.69 11.70
N SER A 174 -5.61 -30.88 10.43
CA SER A 174 -4.73 -31.98 10.00
C SER A 174 -3.32 -31.55 9.63
N GLY A 175 -3.08 -30.25 9.47
CA GLY A 175 -1.85 -29.69 8.89
C GLY A 175 -1.67 -29.99 7.39
N ALA A 176 -2.61 -30.66 6.75
CA ALA A 176 -2.47 -31.10 5.36
C ALA A 176 -2.76 -29.96 4.37
N ALA A 177 -1.91 -29.82 3.34
CA ALA A 177 -2.21 -28.98 2.20
C ALA A 177 -3.33 -29.62 1.36
N ILE A 178 -4.43 -28.90 1.17
CA ILE A 178 -5.56 -29.32 0.34
C ILE A 178 -5.49 -28.72 -1.08
N ALA A 179 -4.69 -27.65 -1.23
CA ALA A 179 -4.31 -27.08 -2.51
C ALA A 179 -2.89 -26.51 -2.43
N ASP A 180 -2.13 -26.63 -3.51
CA ASP A 180 -0.76 -26.12 -3.66
C ASP A 180 -0.57 -25.51 -5.06
N GLY A 181 0.53 -24.78 -5.26
CA GLY A 181 0.83 -24.12 -6.54
C GLY A 181 -0.05 -22.90 -6.83
N LEU A 182 -0.71 -22.33 -5.81
CA LEU A 182 -1.54 -21.14 -5.98
C LEU A 182 -0.68 -19.88 -6.02
N HIS A 183 -1.06 -18.92 -6.86
CA HIS A 183 -0.35 -17.65 -7.00
C HIS A 183 -1.09 -16.56 -6.20
N HIS A 184 -0.53 -16.21 -5.04
CA HIS A 184 -1.09 -15.26 -4.08
C HIS A 184 -2.53 -15.62 -3.63
N PRO A 185 -2.75 -16.78 -2.98
CA PRO A 185 -4.05 -17.18 -2.45
C PRO A 185 -4.50 -16.25 -1.29
N HIS A 186 -5.26 -15.21 -1.62
CA HIS A 186 -5.50 -14.09 -0.70
C HIS A 186 -6.81 -14.17 0.09
N GLY A 187 -7.82 -14.85 -0.44
CA GLY A 187 -9.14 -14.95 0.19
C GLY A 187 -9.67 -16.36 0.05
N LEU A 188 -10.13 -16.92 1.16
CA LEU A 188 -10.95 -18.12 1.19
C LEU A 188 -12.41 -17.72 1.33
N PHE A 189 -13.28 -18.52 0.73
CA PHE A 189 -14.71 -18.25 0.70
C PHE A 189 -15.50 -19.52 0.50
N VAL A 190 -16.69 -19.60 1.08
CA VAL A 190 -17.60 -20.74 0.92
C VAL A 190 -18.80 -20.30 0.10
N ASP A 191 -19.07 -21.01 -0.99
CA ASP A 191 -20.25 -20.81 -1.84
C ASP A 191 -20.83 -22.15 -2.25
N ASP A 192 -22.16 -22.29 -2.16
CA ASP A 192 -22.91 -23.46 -2.66
C ASP A 192 -22.28 -24.82 -2.29
N GLY A 193 -21.76 -24.94 -1.06
CA GLY A 193 -21.15 -26.20 -0.57
C GLY A 193 -19.73 -26.47 -1.06
N ALA A 194 -19.04 -25.47 -1.61
CA ALA A 194 -17.63 -25.56 -1.99
C ALA A 194 -16.79 -24.52 -1.24
N LEU A 195 -15.55 -24.90 -0.93
CA LEU A 195 -14.51 -23.98 -0.49
C LEU A 195 -13.74 -23.49 -1.71
N LEU A 196 -13.71 -22.18 -1.88
CA LEU A 196 -13.09 -21.46 -2.98
C LEU A 196 -11.91 -20.63 -2.45
N CYS A 197 -10.92 -20.40 -3.32
CA CYS A 197 -9.76 -19.58 -3.06
C CYS A 197 -9.53 -18.57 -4.19
N LEU A 198 -9.24 -17.33 -3.82
CA LEU A 198 -8.82 -16.27 -4.75
C LEU A 198 -7.33 -16.40 -5.06
N ALA A 199 -6.96 -16.80 -6.27
CA ALA A 199 -5.58 -16.75 -6.76
C ALA A 199 -5.31 -15.37 -7.38
N SER A 200 -5.07 -14.38 -6.52
CA SER A 200 -5.12 -12.96 -6.83
C SER A 200 -4.20 -12.50 -7.96
N ALA A 201 -2.99 -13.07 -8.07
CA ALA A 201 -2.05 -12.70 -9.13
C ALA A 201 -2.47 -13.20 -10.52
N THR A 202 -3.33 -14.21 -10.59
CA THR A 202 -3.80 -14.78 -11.87
C THR A 202 -5.19 -14.31 -12.29
N GLY A 203 -5.88 -13.59 -11.39
CA GLY A 203 -7.26 -13.19 -11.60
C GLY A 203 -8.24 -14.37 -11.57
N THR A 204 -7.91 -15.48 -10.90
CA THR A 204 -8.77 -16.68 -10.91
C THR A 204 -9.36 -16.99 -9.54
N ILE A 205 -10.59 -17.50 -9.56
CA ILE A 205 -11.23 -18.16 -8.42
C ILE A 205 -11.04 -19.67 -8.62
N ARG A 206 -10.61 -20.38 -7.59
CA ARG A 206 -10.28 -21.80 -7.65
C ARG A 206 -11.04 -22.57 -6.59
N ARG A 207 -11.74 -23.63 -6.97
CA ARG A 207 -12.26 -24.59 -5.98
C ARG A 207 -11.11 -25.38 -5.37
N VAL A 208 -11.08 -25.46 -4.04
CA VAL A 208 -10.07 -26.21 -3.28
C VAL A 208 -10.66 -27.37 -2.47
N ALA A 209 -11.96 -27.34 -2.14
CA ALA A 209 -12.68 -28.47 -1.52
C ALA A 209 -14.19 -28.39 -1.79
N GLY A 210 -14.93 -29.46 -1.46
CA GLY A 210 -16.39 -29.51 -1.56
C GLY A 210 -16.93 -29.91 -2.93
N VAL A 211 -18.20 -29.55 -3.20
CA VAL A 211 -18.94 -30.01 -4.39
C VAL A 211 -18.40 -29.44 -5.70
N ALA A 212 -18.54 -30.22 -6.78
CA ALA A 212 -18.21 -29.75 -8.13
C ALA A 212 -19.32 -28.87 -8.74
N GLY A 213 -18.98 -28.13 -9.80
CA GLY A 213 -19.96 -27.36 -10.58
C GLY A 213 -20.19 -25.92 -10.12
N VAL A 214 -19.50 -25.47 -9.07
CA VAL A 214 -19.48 -24.06 -8.64
C VAL A 214 -18.70 -23.22 -9.65
N ALA A 215 -19.17 -21.99 -9.90
CA ALA A 215 -18.56 -21.08 -10.86
C ALA A 215 -17.14 -20.67 -10.43
N GLU A 216 -16.19 -20.77 -11.35
CA GLU A 216 -14.78 -20.39 -11.16
C GLU A 216 -14.39 -19.30 -12.19
N PRO A 217 -15.05 -18.12 -12.16
CA PRO A 217 -14.82 -17.08 -13.17
C PRO A 217 -13.38 -16.56 -13.10
N ARG A 218 -12.87 -16.20 -14.27
CA ARG A 218 -11.64 -15.42 -14.39
C ARG A 218 -12.02 -13.94 -14.48
N LEU A 219 -11.42 -13.14 -13.61
CA LEU A 219 -11.70 -11.73 -13.44
C LEU A 219 -10.44 -10.91 -13.66
N GLU A 220 -10.59 -9.67 -14.13
CA GLU A 220 -9.46 -8.77 -14.35
C GLU A 220 -8.96 -8.12 -13.05
N GLY A 221 -7.67 -7.80 -13.00
CA GLY A 221 -7.05 -7.12 -11.86
C GLY A 221 -6.59 -8.05 -10.73
N TYR A 222 -6.07 -7.43 -9.67
CA TYR A 222 -5.55 -8.15 -8.51
C TYR A 222 -6.69 -8.41 -7.52
N LEU A 223 -7.19 -9.64 -7.46
CA LEU A 223 -8.37 -10.00 -6.66
C LEU A 223 -8.09 -9.90 -5.15
N ARG A 224 -9.09 -9.48 -4.41
CA ARG A 224 -9.14 -9.36 -2.94
C ARG A 224 -10.54 -9.78 -2.49
N GLY A 225 -10.89 -9.49 -1.23
CA GLY A 225 -12.19 -9.69 -0.58
C GLY A 225 -13.30 -10.25 -1.45
N ILE A 226 -13.84 -11.39 -1.06
CA ILE A 226 -14.88 -12.10 -1.78
C ILE A 226 -16.05 -12.38 -0.85
N ALA A 227 -17.25 -12.21 -1.38
CA ALA A 227 -18.50 -12.52 -0.71
C ALA A 227 -19.51 -13.03 -1.74
N SER A 228 -20.58 -13.67 -1.29
CA SER A 228 -21.74 -13.93 -2.14
C SER A 228 -23.03 -13.77 -1.35
N ASP A 229 -24.12 -13.58 -2.08
CA ASP A 229 -25.47 -13.78 -1.58
C ASP A 229 -26.21 -14.78 -2.50
N ALA A 230 -27.53 -14.85 -2.38
CA ALA A 230 -28.36 -15.73 -3.20
C ALA A 230 -28.34 -15.37 -4.70
N HIS A 231 -27.90 -14.17 -5.08
CA HIS A 231 -28.01 -13.63 -6.43
C HIS A 231 -26.66 -13.46 -7.12
N ALA A 232 -25.62 -13.07 -6.39
CA ALA A 232 -24.34 -12.71 -6.99
C ALA A 232 -23.13 -13.11 -6.15
N ILE A 233 -21.99 -13.24 -6.82
CA ILE A 233 -20.65 -13.28 -6.22
C ILE A 233 -20.02 -11.89 -6.40
N TYR A 234 -19.47 -11.37 -5.32
CA TYR A 234 -18.82 -10.07 -5.24
C TYR A 234 -17.33 -10.28 -5.04
N VAL A 235 -16.49 -9.69 -5.89
CA VAL A 235 -15.04 -9.83 -5.81
C VAL A 235 -14.38 -8.46 -5.90
N GLY A 236 -13.76 -8.04 -4.81
CA GLY A 236 -13.02 -6.79 -4.74
C GLY A 236 -11.69 -6.90 -5.48
N THR A 237 -11.19 -5.78 -5.99
CA THR A 237 -9.84 -5.70 -6.55
C THR A 237 -9.05 -4.54 -5.98
N SER A 238 -7.73 -4.68 -6.05
CA SER A 238 -6.79 -3.62 -5.73
C SER A 238 -6.24 -2.97 -6.99
N ARG A 239 -5.92 -1.67 -6.89
CA ARG A 239 -5.07 -1.02 -7.87
C ARG A 239 -3.72 -1.75 -7.96
N LEU A 240 -3.30 -2.08 -9.18
CA LEU A 240 -1.98 -2.64 -9.45
C LEU A 240 -0.90 -1.75 -8.84
N ARG A 241 -0.14 -2.30 -7.90
CA ARG A 241 0.97 -1.59 -7.27
C ARG A 241 2.14 -1.58 -8.24
N ASN A 242 2.56 -0.38 -8.66
CA ASN A 242 3.83 -0.20 -9.33
C ASN A 242 4.99 0.02 -8.35
N ARG A 243 4.72 -0.06 -7.03
CA ARG A 243 5.69 0.10 -5.95
C ARG A 243 5.37 -0.79 -4.74
N SER A 244 6.40 -1.40 -4.14
CA SER A 244 6.28 -2.18 -2.90
C SER A 244 5.95 -1.30 -1.69
N LYS A 245 5.12 -1.80 -0.76
CA LYS A 245 4.77 -1.11 0.50
C LYS A 245 5.93 -1.09 1.50
N SER A 246 6.70 -2.17 1.62
CA SER A 246 7.80 -2.29 2.58
C SER A 246 9.09 -1.65 2.09
N THR A 247 9.34 -1.65 0.77
CA THR A 247 10.63 -1.19 0.20
C THR A 247 10.51 0.05 -0.70
N GLY A 248 9.30 0.43 -1.13
CA GLY A 248 9.07 1.56 -2.04
C GLY A 248 9.64 1.38 -3.47
N ALA A 249 10.20 0.20 -3.77
CA ALA A 249 10.85 -0.13 -5.03
C ALA A 249 9.84 -0.16 -6.18
N LYS A 250 10.21 0.40 -7.34
CA LYS A 250 9.40 0.39 -8.57
C LYS A 250 9.33 -1.05 -9.08
N GLU A 251 8.15 -1.44 -9.53
CA GLU A 251 7.76 -2.83 -9.54
C GLU A 251 6.84 -3.06 -10.77
N THR A 252 7.22 -3.94 -11.71
CA THR A 252 6.45 -4.21 -12.94
C THR A 252 5.11 -4.88 -12.63
N PRO A 253 3.95 -4.36 -13.11
CA PRO A 253 2.63 -4.88 -12.74
C PRO A 253 2.53 -6.41 -12.89
N LEU A 254 2.04 -7.09 -11.83
CA LEU A 254 1.87 -8.55 -11.77
C LEU A 254 0.78 -9.08 -12.71
N VAL A 255 -0.20 -8.24 -13.03
CA VAL A 255 -1.28 -8.56 -13.96
C VAL A 255 -1.15 -7.60 -15.13
N GLU A 256 -1.07 -8.15 -16.35
CA GLU A 256 -0.91 -7.37 -17.60
C GLU A 256 -2.13 -6.51 -17.92
N THR A 257 -3.30 -6.93 -17.44
CA THR A 257 -4.58 -6.22 -17.53
C THR A 257 -5.16 -6.05 -16.13
N GLY A 258 -5.62 -4.85 -15.78
CA GLY A 258 -6.15 -4.66 -14.44
C GLY A 258 -6.98 -3.40 -14.29
N VAL A 259 -8.24 -3.62 -13.97
CA VAL A 259 -9.14 -2.64 -13.38
C VAL A 259 -8.55 -2.06 -12.08
N GLY A 260 -8.96 -0.84 -11.72
CA GLY A 260 -8.49 -0.12 -10.53
C GLY A 260 -8.96 -0.74 -9.21
N CYS A 261 -9.22 0.10 -8.21
CA CYS A 261 -9.88 -0.35 -6.99
C CYS A 261 -11.38 -0.42 -7.25
N GLY A 262 -12.02 -1.56 -7.04
CA GLY A 262 -13.45 -1.69 -7.34
C GLY A 262 -13.95 -3.11 -7.20
N LEU A 263 -15.16 -3.35 -7.71
CA LEU A 263 -15.92 -4.57 -7.47
C LEU A 263 -16.35 -5.22 -8.78
N HIS A 264 -15.96 -6.48 -8.97
CA HIS A 264 -16.63 -7.38 -9.90
C HIS A 264 -17.88 -7.94 -9.24
N ILE A 265 -19.00 -7.88 -9.96
CA ILE A 265 -20.29 -8.42 -9.53
C ILE A 265 -20.68 -9.46 -10.58
N VAL A 266 -20.64 -10.72 -10.19
CA VAL A 266 -20.94 -11.87 -11.04
C VAL A 266 -22.33 -12.37 -10.70
N ASP A 267 -23.27 -12.21 -11.62
CA ASP A 267 -24.63 -12.74 -11.48
C ASP A 267 -24.60 -14.28 -11.52
N LYS A 268 -25.11 -14.94 -10.48
CA LYS A 268 -25.04 -16.41 -10.34
C LYS A 268 -25.92 -17.13 -11.36
N ALA A 269 -27.00 -16.51 -11.83
CA ALA A 269 -27.94 -17.14 -12.75
C ALA A 269 -27.43 -17.16 -14.20
N SER A 270 -26.85 -16.04 -14.65
CA SER A 270 -26.41 -15.82 -16.03
C SER A 270 -24.90 -15.94 -16.22
N GLY A 271 -24.11 -15.85 -15.14
CA GLY A 271 -22.65 -15.75 -15.19
C GLY A 271 -22.14 -14.40 -15.69
N GLN A 272 -23.03 -13.45 -15.98
CA GLN A 272 -22.62 -12.12 -16.45
C GLN A 272 -21.87 -11.37 -15.35
N THR A 273 -20.77 -10.72 -15.73
CA THR A 273 -19.95 -9.92 -14.83
C THR A 273 -20.12 -8.45 -15.17
N ARG A 274 -20.38 -7.62 -14.16
CA ARG A 274 -20.29 -6.15 -14.25
C ARG A 274 -19.22 -5.61 -13.31
N TRP A 275 -18.67 -4.46 -13.68
CA TRP A 275 -17.62 -3.78 -12.93
C TRP A 275 -18.14 -2.48 -12.32
N LEU A 276 -17.85 -2.27 -11.03
CA LEU A 276 -18.13 -1.04 -10.30
C LEU A 276 -16.83 -0.41 -9.81
N ASP A 277 -16.50 0.78 -10.32
CA ASP A 277 -15.28 1.50 -9.93
C ASP A 277 -15.43 2.15 -8.54
N LEU A 278 -14.48 1.88 -7.65
CA LEU A 278 -14.37 2.48 -6.32
C LEU A 278 -13.02 3.21 -6.13
N SER A 279 -12.26 3.41 -7.20
CA SER A 279 -10.98 4.13 -7.21
C SER A 279 -11.06 5.57 -6.65
N PRO A 280 -12.19 6.30 -6.76
CA PRO A 280 -12.34 7.59 -6.09
C PRO A 280 -12.32 7.51 -4.55
N PHE A 281 -12.69 6.37 -3.97
CA PHE A 281 -12.83 6.20 -2.52
C PHE A 281 -11.57 5.63 -1.88
N ALA A 282 -10.90 4.69 -2.55
CA ALA A 282 -9.72 4.02 -2.02
C ALA A 282 -8.83 3.46 -3.15
N SER A 283 -7.69 2.92 -2.78
CA SER A 283 -6.76 2.26 -3.71
C SER A 283 -6.78 0.74 -3.65
N GLU A 284 -7.36 0.18 -2.59
CA GLU A 284 -7.32 -1.25 -2.30
C GLU A 284 -8.52 -1.63 -1.42
N ILE A 285 -9.41 -2.46 -1.97
CA ILE A 285 -10.38 -3.23 -1.18
C ILE A 285 -9.63 -4.39 -0.53
N TYR A 286 -9.94 -4.71 0.72
CA TYR A 286 -9.33 -5.84 1.42
C TYR A 286 -10.31 -7.01 1.57
N ASP A 287 -11.47 -6.77 2.17
CA ASP A 287 -12.50 -7.77 2.48
C ASP A 287 -13.91 -7.25 2.16
N LEU A 288 -14.85 -8.17 2.00
CA LEU A 288 -16.25 -7.92 1.68
C LEU A 288 -17.16 -8.74 2.58
N MET A 289 -18.27 -8.15 3.01
CA MET A 289 -19.29 -8.88 3.74
C MET A 289 -20.70 -8.46 3.32
N PRO A 290 -21.60 -9.40 3.01
CA PRO A 290 -23.00 -9.09 2.81
C PRO A 290 -23.65 -8.60 4.11
N LEU A 291 -24.30 -7.45 4.02
CA LEU A 291 -25.15 -6.92 5.08
C LEU A 291 -26.55 -7.56 4.98
N PRO A 292 -27.32 -7.58 6.09
CA PRO A 292 -28.68 -8.09 6.05
C PRO A 292 -29.51 -7.36 4.98
N GLU A 293 -30.40 -8.09 4.32
CA GLU A 293 -31.30 -7.51 3.34
C GLU A 293 -32.11 -6.36 3.96
N GLY A 294 -32.27 -5.26 3.22
CA GLY A 294 -32.93 -4.06 3.71
C GLY A 294 -32.08 -3.14 4.59
N THR A 295 -30.80 -3.45 4.81
CA THR A 295 -29.87 -2.50 5.49
C THR A 295 -29.77 -1.21 4.69
N ALA A 296 -30.21 -0.10 5.28
CA ALA A 296 -30.25 1.19 4.58
C ALA A 296 -28.84 1.76 4.34
N VAL A 297 -28.57 2.11 3.09
CA VAL A 297 -27.43 2.95 2.69
C VAL A 297 -27.98 4.32 2.29
N THR A 298 -27.86 5.27 3.21
CA THR A 298 -28.50 6.59 3.09
C THR A 298 -27.61 7.61 2.37
N GLY A 299 -26.30 7.36 2.35
CA GLY A 299 -25.31 8.19 1.69
C GLY A 299 -25.44 8.23 0.16
N THR A 300 -24.62 9.09 -0.44
CA THR A 300 -24.36 9.11 -1.88
C THR A 300 -22.86 9.04 -2.13
N ARG A 301 -22.48 8.64 -3.35
CA ARG A 301 -21.09 8.60 -3.78
C ARG A 301 -20.42 9.97 -3.65
N GLU A 302 -21.09 11.03 -4.09
CA GLU A 302 -20.59 12.40 -4.03
C GLU A 302 -20.37 12.85 -2.58
N ALA A 303 -21.33 12.57 -1.70
CA ALA A 303 -21.22 12.91 -0.29
C ALA A 303 -20.04 12.19 0.38
N ALA A 304 -19.88 10.89 0.09
CA ALA A 304 -18.78 10.09 0.60
C ALA A 304 -17.41 10.56 0.06
N MET A 305 -17.31 10.90 -1.23
CA MET A 305 -16.09 11.49 -1.81
C MET A 305 -15.75 12.83 -1.15
N LEU A 306 -16.75 13.71 -1.00
CA LEU A 306 -16.57 15.03 -0.42
C LEU A 306 -16.16 14.95 1.06
N ALA A 307 -16.73 14.02 1.82
CA ALA A 307 -16.36 13.76 3.21
C ALA A 307 -14.87 13.40 3.33
N ARG A 308 -14.41 12.46 2.49
CA ARG A 308 -13.00 12.04 2.44
C ARG A 308 -12.07 13.16 2.00
N LEU A 309 -12.44 13.92 0.96
CA LEU A 309 -11.65 15.07 0.48
C LEU A 309 -11.51 16.15 1.56
N ARG A 310 -12.59 16.47 2.29
CA ARG A 310 -12.55 17.41 3.41
C ARG A 310 -11.63 16.92 4.53
N ALA A 311 -11.68 15.64 4.86
CA ALA A 311 -10.78 15.06 5.85
C ALA A 311 -9.32 15.10 5.39
N LEU A 312 -9.05 14.82 4.11
CA LEU A 312 -7.70 14.89 3.55
C LEU A 312 -7.16 16.32 3.68
N ASN A 313 -7.94 17.32 3.27
CA ASN A 313 -7.55 18.72 3.37
C ASN A 313 -7.23 19.16 4.81
N ARG A 314 -7.95 18.63 5.81
CA ARG A 314 -7.65 18.88 7.24
C ARG A 314 -6.36 18.19 7.70
N HIS A 315 -6.05 17.03 7.14
CA HIS A 315 -4.87 16.24 7.52
C HIS A 315 -3.59 16.69 6.78
N THR A 316 -3.71 17.31 5.61
CA THR A 316 -2.57 17.75 4.79
C THR A 316 -1.54 18.62 5.54
N PRO A 317 -1.92 19.64 6.33
CA PRO A 317 -0.93 20.46 7.06
C PRO A 317 -0.06 19.65 8.02
N GLU A 318 -0.65 18.69 8.73
CA GLU A 318 0.08 17.79 9.63
C GLU A 318 1.07 16.91 8.86
N LEU A 319 0.65 16.36 7.72
CA LEU A 319 1.52 15.57 6.83
C LEU A 319 2.69 16.42 6.31
N MET A 320 2.43 17.66 5.91
CA MET A 320 3.46 18.58 5.45
C MET A 320 4.45 18.94 6.56
N GLN A 321 3.97 19.14 7.79
CA GLN A 321 4.82 19.40 8.95
C GLN A 321 5.71 18.20 9.28
N LYS A 322 5.15 16.98 9.31
CA LYS A 322 5.91 15.75 9.52
C LYS A 322 6.96 15.52 8.43
N ALA A 323 6.62 15.80 7.17
CA ALA A 323 7.55 15.73 6.06
C ALA A 323 8.70 16.73 6.21
N ALA A 324 8.40 17.98 6.58
CA ALA A 324 9.42 19.02 6.81
C ALA A 324 10.33 18.67 7.99
N GLN A 325 9.79 18.14 9.10
CA GLN A 325 10.57 17.66 10.24
C GLN A 325 11.49 16.50 9.85
N ALA A 326 10.96 15.51 9.10
CA ALA A 326 11.78 14.41 8.60
C ALA A 326 12.91 14.92 7.70
N GLU A 327 12.62 15.88 6.81
CA GLU A 327 13.63 16.51 5.95
C GLU A 327 14.71 17.26 6.75
N GLN A 328 14.33 17.95 7.83
CA GLN A 328 15.28 18.59 8.73
C GLN A 328 16.20 17.55 9.42
N TYR A 329 15.64 16.48 9.99
CA TYR A 329 16.44 15.42 10.60
C TYR A 329 17.38 14.78 9.58
N PHE A 330 16.93 14.55 8.36
CA PHE A 330 17.79 14.05 7.29
C PHE A 330 18.95 15.00 6.98
N HIS A 331 18.69 16.31 6.93
CA HIS A 331 19.74 17.31 6.71
C HIS A 331 20.78 17.27 7.84
N GLU A 332 20.36 17.18 9.10
CA GLU A 332 21.26 17.07 10.25
C GLU A 332 22.11 15.79 10.21
N PHE A 333 21.50 14.63 9.95
CA PHE A 333 22.24 13.37 9.81
C PHE A 333 23.24 13.40 8.63
N ASN A 334 22.83 13.95 7.49
CA ASN A 334 23.72 14.10 6.33
C ASN A 334 24.90 15.03 6.65
N GLY A 335 24.69 16.07 7.45
CA GLY A 335 25.76 16.94 7.93
C GLY A 335 26.80 16.16 8.74
N VAL A 336 26.37 15.39 9.73
CA VAL A 336 27.25 14.55 10.57
C VAL A 336 28.00 13.51 9.74
N ILE A 337 27.31 12.81 8.82
CA ILE A 337 27.94 11.83 7.94
C ILE A 337 29.00 12.50 7.04
N GLY A 338 28.68 13.69 6.50
CA GLY A 338 29.60 14.47 5.70
C GLY A 338 30.85 14.90 6.46
N GLU A 339 30.70 15.33 7.72
CA GLU A 339 31.81 15.67 8.62
C GLU A 339 32.71 14.47 8.90
N LEU A 340 32.13 13.32 9.26
CA LEU A 340 32.89 12.08 9.50
C LEU A 340 33.67 11.64 8.25
N ILE A 341 33.06 11.72 7.07
CA ILE A 341 33.73 11.41 5.80
C ILE A 341 34.86 12.39 5.51
N ALA A 342 34.67 13.68 5.78
CA ALA A 342 35.70 14.71 5.59
C ALA A 342 36.90 14.50 6.54
N GLU A 343 36.64 14.06 7.77
CA GLU A 343 37.65 13.70 8.78
C GLU A 343 38.26 12.31 8.56
N ARG A 344 37.80 11.57 7.55
CA ARG A 344 38.22 10.19 7.21
C ARG A 344 37.87 9.15 8.26
N ASP A 345 36.88 9.42 9.12
CA ASP A 345 36.30 8.41 10.02
C ASP A 345 35.24 7.57 9.28
N TYR A 346 35.72 6.76 8.33
CA TYR A 346 34.86 5.91 7.50
C TYR A 346 34.18 4.79 8.30
N ALA A 347 34.81 4.31 9.38
CA ALA A 347 34.27 3.21 10.19
C ALA A 347 33.02 3.65 10.96
N THR A 348 33.05 4.82 11.59
CA THR A 348 31.88 5.38 12.28
C THR A 348 30.78 5.74 11.28
N ALA A 349 31.12 6.40 10.17
CA ALA A 349 30.16 6.71 9.11
C ALA A 349 29.47 5.46 8.56
N THR A 350 30.22 4.38 8.32
CA THR A 350 29.68 3.08 7.88
C THR A 350 28.68 2.50 8.87
N THR A 351 29.00 2.54 10.17
CA THR A 351 28.11 2.01 11.21
C THR A 351 26.79 2.77 11.26
N ILE A 352 26.84 4.11 11.15
CA ILE A 352 25.64 4.95 11.13
C ILE A 352 24.82 4.69 9.87
N LEU A 353 25.46 4.69 8.70
CA LEU A 353 24.81 4.47 7.41
C LEU A 353 24.19 3.06 7.31
N ASP A 354 24.86 2.01 7.79
CA ASP A 354 24.31 0.66 7.85
C ASP A 354 23.03 0.60 8.70
N ARG A 355 23.03 1.26 9.87
CA ARG A 355 21.83 1.37 10.72
C ARG A 355 20.70 2.14 10.02
N LEU A 356 21.02 3.27 9.37
CA LEU A 356 20.03 4.07 8.64
C LEU A 356 19.42 3.30 7.47
N MET A 357 20.23 2.55 6.72
CA MET A 357 19.75 1.75 5.59
C MET A 357 18.95 0.51 6.02
N ARG A 358 19.19 -0.02 7.22
CA ARG A 358 18.39 -1.10 7.84
C ARG A 358 17.14 -0.59 8.56
N GLY A 359 17.02 0.72 8.73
CA GLY A 359 15.89 1.36 9.36
C GLY A 359 14.59 1.18 8.55
N PRO A 360 13.44 1.51 9.14
CA PRO A 360 12.14 1.40 8.48
C PRO A 360 11.94 2.44 7.35
N LEU A 361 12.81 3.45 7.28
CA LEU A 361 12.79 4.48 6.25
C LEU A 361 13.57 4.02 5.03
N ARG A 362 13.06 4.35 3.85
CA ARG A 362 13.74 4.06 2.59
C ARG A 362 15.14 4.69 2.59
N ALA A 363 16.16 3.87 2.37
CA ALA A 363 17.52 4.34 2.14
C ALA A 363 17.56 5.33 0.98
N ARG A 364 18.09 6.53 1.26
CA ARG A 364 18.23 7.56 0.24
C ARG A 364 19.43 7.27 -0.67
N LEU A 365 19.40 7.81 -1.90
CA LEU A 365 20.45 7.53 -2.91
C LEU A 365 21.81 8.12 -2.52
N ASP A 366 21.81 9.27 -1.84
CA ASP A 366 22.98 9.90 -1.22
C ASP A 366 23.62 8.97 -0.18
N TRP A 367 22.83 8.35 0.70
CA TRP A 367 23.35 7.37 1.67
C TRP A 367 23.99 6.16 1.02
N HIS A 368 23.43 5.67 -0.09
CA HIS A 368 24.05 4.58 -0.83
C HIS A 368 25.43 4.98 -1.37
N ALA A 369 25.59 6.19 -1.89
CA ALA A 369 26.87 6.65 -2.40
C ALA A 369 27.89 6.90 -1.29
N ASP A 370 27.46 7.52 -0.18
CA ASP A 370 28.33 7.81 0.95
C ASP A 370 28.76 6.51 1.67
N TYR A 371 27.87 5.51 1.75
CA TYR A 371 28.20 4.19 2.27
C TYR A 371 29.17 3.44 1.36
N ALA A 372 28.95 3.51 0.03
CA ALA A 372 29.85 2.91 -0.93
C ALA A 372 31.28 3.50 -0.83
N LEU A 373 31.38 4.81 -0.63
CA LEU A 373 32.66 5.48 -0.40
C LEU A 373 33.34 4.96 0.86
N CYS A 374 32.60 4.85 1.97
CA CYS A 374 33.16 4.36 3.22
C CYS A 374 33.62 2.89 3.11
N LEU A 375 32.85 2.03 2.44
CA LEU A 375 33.23 0.63 2.18
C LEU A 375 34.50 0.54 1.32
N LEU A 376 34.60 1.36 0.27
CA LEU A 376 35.77 1.40 -0.60
C LEU A 376 37.04 1.76 0.19
N HIS A 377 36.97 2.77 1.05
CA HIS A 377 38.10 3.16 1.92
C HIS A 377 38.46 2.14 2.99
N GLN A 378 37.55 1.22 3.31
CA GLN A 378 37.78 0.09 4.22
C GLN A 378 38.19 -1.20 3.49
N GLY A 379 38.33 -1.17 2.17
CA GLY A 379 38.76 -2.31 1.35
C GLY A 379 37.64 -3.28 0.95
N ASP A 380 36.37 -2.96 1.20
CA ASP A 380 35.23 -3.73 0.68
C ASP A 380 34.79 -3.20 -0.69
N THR A 381 35.62 -3.42 -1.70
CA THR A 381 35.38 -2.95 -3.07
C THR A 381 34.12 -3.59 -3.69
N LEU A 382 33.84 -4.86 -3.39
CA LEU A 382 32.66 -5.55 -3.92
C LEU A 382 31.35 -5.01 -3.31
N GLY A 383 31.34 -4.74 -2.01
CA GLY A 383 30.24 -4.06 -1.33
C GLY A 383 30.03 -2.64 -1.86
N ALA A 384 31.11 -1.89 -2.04
CA ALA A 384 31.07 -0.54 -2.60
C ALA A 384 30.43 -0.52 -4.00
N MET A 385 30.81 -1.44 -4.89
CA MET A 385 30.22 -1.55 -6.23
C MET A 385 28.69 -1.71 -6.19
N LYS A 386 28.18 -2.58 -5.30
CA LYS A 386 26.73 -2.81 -5.16
C LYS A 386 26.00 -1.54 -4.74
N HIS A 387 26.59 -0.74 -3.85
CA HIS A 387 25.97 0.47 -3.33
C HIS A 387 26.11 1.66 -4.29
N TYR A 388 27.24 1.82 -4.97
CA TYR A 388 27.37 2.81 -6.04
C TYR A 388 26.38 2.53 -7.19
N ALA A 389 26.21 1.28 -7.60
CA ALA A 389 25.22 0.92 -8.62
C ALA A 389 23.78 1.33 -8.20
N LYS A 390 23.43 1.19 -6.92
CA LYS A 390 22.14 1.66 -6.39
C LYS A 390 22.04 3.18 -6.37
N ALA A 391 23.11 3.88 -5.99
CA ALA A 391 23.15 5.34 -5.95
C ALA A 391 22.99 5.98 -7.34
N LEU A 392 23.48 5.32 -8.39
CA LEU A 392 23.38 5.75 -9.80
C LEU A 392 21.97 5.53 -10.42
N GLY A 393 20.93 5.29 -9.62
CA GLY A 393 19.54 5.11 -10.06
C GLY A 393 18.93 6.34 -10.79
N GLU A 394 17.71 6.17 -11.33
CA GLU A 394 17.09 6.93 -12.45
C GLU A 394 17.18 8.48 -12.48
N ASN A 395 17.60 9.23 -11.43
CA ASN A 395 17.51 10.70 -11.40
C ASN A 395 18.77 11.44 -10.90
N HIS A 396 19.80 11.53 -11.75
CA HIS A 396 21.05 12.30 -11.59
C HIS A 396 22.21 11.62 -10.84
N PRO A 397 23.04 10.84 -11.56
CA PRO A 397 24.29 10.32 -11.00
C PRO A 397 25.29 11.46 -10.77
N ARG A 398 25.88 11.56 -9.56
CA ARG A 398 26.98 12.51 -9.31
C ARG A 398 28.21 12.01 -10.06
N LEU A 399 28.96 12.91 -10.70
CA LEU A 399 30.16 12.56 -11.47
C LEU A 399 31.16 11.75 -10.64
N ALA A 400 31.30 12.09 -9.35
CA ALA A 400 32.14 11.39 -8.40
C ALA A 400 31.69 9.93 -8.20
N ASP A 401 30.39 9.66 -8.09
CA ASP A 401 29.87 8.30 -7.88
C ASP A 401 30.15 7.41 -9.10
N ILE A 402 30.06 7.97 -10.33
CA ILE A 402 30.40 7.27 -11.57
C ILE A 402 31.91 6.94 -11.60
N GLN A 403 32.75 7.91 -11.23
CA GLN A 403 34.19 7.74 -11.22
C GLN A 403 34.65 6.73 -10.17
N HIS A 404 34.05 6.76 -8.97
CA HIS A 404 34.34 5.80 -7.92
C HIS A 404 33.88 4.38 -8.28
N LEU A 405 32.71 4.22 -8.94
CA LEU A 405 32.29 2.91 -9.44
C LEU A 405 33.24 2.38 -10.52
N ALA A 406 33.71 3.25 -11.42
CA ALA A 406 34.70 2.87 -12.43
C ALA A 406 36.01 2.39 -11.79
N GLN A 407 36.49 3.11 -10.77
CA GLN A 407 37.69 2.76 -10.02
C GLN A 407 37.54 1.41 -9.31
N ALA A 408 36.42 1.21 -8.61
CA ALA A 408 36.11 -0.05 -7.94
C ALA A 408 36.03 -1.23 -8.94
N GLY A 409 35.45 -1.00 -10.13
CA GLY A 409 35.43 -1.99 -11.21
C GLY A 409 36.83 -2.38 -11.69
N LEU A 410 37.76 -1.43 -11.81
CA LEU A 410 39.15 -1.72 -12.16
C LEU A 410 39.86 -2.55 -11.09
N GLU A 411 39.66 -2.24 -9.82
CA GLU A 411 40.25 -2.95 -8.68
C GLU A 411 39.76 -4.40 -8.56
N CYS A 412 38.49 -4.65 -8.86
CA CYS A 412 37.90 -6.00 -8.89
C CYS A 412 38.17 -6.78 -10.19
N GLY A 413 38.84 -6.17 -11.18
CA GLY A 413 39.08 -6.79 -12.49
C GLY A 413 37.88 -6.79 -13.44
N ASP A 414 36.78 -6.13 -13.10
CA ASP A 414 35.62 -5.91 -13.98
C ASP A 414 35.87 -4.74 -14.93
N ARG A 415 36.71 -4.99 -15.93
CA ARG A 415 37.07 -4.00 -16.95
C ARG A 415 35.87 -3.53 -17.77
N ALA A 416 34.87 -4.38 -17.96
CA ALA A 416 33.68 -4.04 -18.74
C ALA A 416 32.86 -2.96 -18.02
N GLU A 417 32.65 -3.13 -16.71
CA GLU A 417 31.96 -2.13 -15.90
C GLU A 417 32.75 -0.83 -15.80
N ALA A 418 34.07 -0.90 -15.58
CA ALA A 418 34.92 0.28 -15.56
C ALA A 418 34.83 1.10 -16.85
N ILE A 419 34.92 0.44 -18.02
CA ILE A 419 34.81 1.11 -19.33
C ILE A 419 33.43 1.77 -19.48
N ARG A 420 32.35 1.06 -19.11
CA ARG A 420 30.97 1.58 -19.20
C ARG A 420 30.81 2.87 -18.40
N GLN A 421 31.30 2.89 -17.16
CA GLN A 421 31.16 4.05 -16.27
C GLN A 421 32.08 5.21 -16.69
N LEU A 422 33.30 4.94 -17.16
CA LEU A 422 34.17 5.99 -17.73
C LEU A 422 33.55 6.66 -18.97
N GLN A 423 32.89 5.88 -19.83
CA GLN A 423 32.14 6.42 -20.97
C GLN A 423 30.96 7.31 -20.52
N ALA A 424 30.23 6.89 -19.47
CA ALA A 424 29.15 7.69 -18.89
C ALA A 424 29.67 9.00 -18.28
N SER A 425 30.80 8.97 -17.57
CA SER A 425 31.49 10.15 -17.01
C SER A 425 31.88 11.15 -18.09
N LEU A 426 32.47 10.68 -19.20
CA LEU A 426 32.82 11.51 -20.36
C LEU A 426 31.59 12.15 -21.02
N ALA A 427 30.48 11.42 -21.13
CA ALA A 427 29.24 11.95 -21.70
C ALA A 427 28.66 13.09 -20.84
N LEU A 428 28.69 12.93 -19.51
CA LEU A 428 28.19 13.91 -18.56
C LEU A 428 29.00 15.22 -18.62
N LEU A 429 30.33 15.12 -18.65
CA LEU A 429 31.25 16.26 -18.78
C LEU A 429 31.05 17.02 -20.11
N LYS A 430 30.83 16.31 -21.21
CA LYS A 430 30.52 16.91 -22.53
C LYS A 430 29.17 17.63 -22.54
N GLY A 431 28.18 17.13 -21.79
CA GLY A 431 26.87 17.77 -21.63
C GLY A 431 26.94 19.10 -20.87
N GLN A 432 27.72 19.16 -19.78
CA GLN A 432 27.93 20.38 -18.98
C GLN A 432 28.73 21.47 -19.72
N SER A 433 29.67 21.07 -20.58
CA SER A 433 30.43 22.00 -21.45
C SER A 433 29.53 22.78 -22.44
N ARG A 434 28.39 22.22 -22.84
CA ARG A 434 27.47 22.84 -23.81
C ARG A 434 26.54 23.89 -23.19
N THR A 435 26.26 23.83 -21.88
CA THR A 435 25.36 24.78 -21.19
C THR A 435 26.08 26.02 -20.64
N GLY A 436 27.41 25.97 -20.46
CA GLY A 436 28.24 27.10 -19.99
C GLY A 436 28.56 28.20 -21.02
N LYS A 437 28.14 28.05 -22.28
CA LYS A 437 28.32 29.08 -23.34
C LYS A 437 27.01 29.84 -23.61
N ARG A 438 26.47 30.57 -22.63
CA ARG A 438 25.53 31.68 -22.90
C ARG A 438 26.26 33.01 -22.72
N ARG A 439 26.26 33.80 -23.80
CA ARG A 439 27.03 35.03 -24.05
C ARG A 439 26.71 36.15 -23.06
N HIS A 440 27.76 36.85 -22.59
CA HIS A 440 27.68 38.23 -22.09
C HIS A 440 27.13 39.17 -23.18
N PRO A 441 26.20 40.09 -22.88
CA PRO A 441 25.80 41.14 -23.81
C PRO A 441 26.66 42.40 -23.57
N GLY A 442 27.54 42.71 -24.52
CA GLY A 442 28.37 43.92 -24.51
C GLY A 442 28.43 44.62 -25.87
N THR A 443 27.66 45.70 -25.98
CA THR A 443 27.92 46.97 -26.72
C THR A 443 28.57 46.96 -28.12
N SER A 444 27.84 47.41 -29.16
CA SER A 444 28.05 48.73 -29.83
C SER A 444 27.27 48.92 -31.15
N ARG A 445 26.53 50.05 -31.24
CA ARG A 445 26.28 51.03 -32.35
C ARG A 445 26.56 50.62 -33.80
N GLY A 446 25.83 50.99 -34.86
CA GLY A 446 24.65 51.82 -35.22
C GLY A 446 24.25 51.41 -36.67
N ALA A 447 23.26 51.92 -37.42
CA ALA A 447 22.54 53.19 -37.45
C ALA A 447 21.27 53.07 -38.36
N GLY A 448 20.30 53.99 -38.17
CA GLY A 448 19.28 54.40 -39.15
C GLY A 448 17.92 53.68 -39.05
N GLY A 449 16.78 54.33 -38.81
CA GLY A 449 16.46 55.75 -38.65
C GLY A 449 14.96 55.98 -38.38
N LYS A 450 14.66 57.22 -37.95
CA LYS A 450 13.36 57.93 -37.92
C LYS A 450 12.32 57.59 -36.83
N ARG A 451 12.37 58.43 -35.79
CA ARG A 451 11.29 58.91 -34.87
C ARG A 451 10.23 59.75 -35.63
N PRO A 452 9.08 60.25 -35.07
CA PRO A 452 8.78 60.49 -33.63
C PRO A 452 7.33 60.32 -33.08
N ARG A 453 7.25 60.38 -31.72
CA ARG A 453 6.23 61.01 -30.82
C ARG A 453 4.83 60.39 -30.72
N ALA A 454 4.36 59.89 -29.57
CA ALA A 454 4.11 60.50 -28.23
C ALA A 454 2.76 61.23 -28.12
N ALA A 455 1.85 60.72 -27.29
CA ALA A 455 0.96 61.45 -26.35
C ALA A 455 0.04 60.45 -25.62
N GLY A 456 -0.13 60.62 -24.31
CA GLY A 456 -1.13 59.89 -23.50
C GLY A 456 -2.53 60.51 -23.59
N PRO A 457 -3.30 60.58 -22.49
CA PRO A 457 -4.29 59.59 -22.08
C PRO A 457 -5.73 60.17 -22.00
N ALA A 458 -6.72 59.33 -21.62
CA ALA A 458 -7.90 59.62 -20.77
C ALA A 458 -9.32 59.31 -21.32
N ALA A 459 -10.16 58.90 -20.35
CA ALA A 459 -11.60 59.19 -20.18
C ALA A 459 -12.60 58.50 -21.15
N SER A 460 -13.40 57.51 -20.69
CA SER A 460 -14.63 57.58 -19.89
C SER A 460 -15.90 57.66 -20.75
N LEU A 461 -16.86 56.77 -20.51
CA LEU A 461 -18.29 57.14 -20.50
C LEU A 461 -19.14 55.98 -19.92
N THR A 462 -19.64 56.26 -18.73
CA THR A 462 -20.79 55.66 -18.05
C THR A 462 -22.06 55.83 -18.90
N VAL A 463 -23.06 54.96 -18.72
CA VAL A 463 -24.46 55.29 -18.37
C VAL A 463 -25.31 54.00 -18.36
N VAL A 464 -25.92 53.74 -17.20
CA VAL A 464 -27.05 52.82 -16.92
C VAL A 464 -28.34 53.65 -17.12
N PRO A 465 -29.51 53.07 -17.45
CA PRO A 465 -30.49 52.82 -16.35
C PRO A 465 -31.48 51.64 -16.56
N HIS A 466 -31.89 51.05 -15.41
CA HIS A 466 -33.26 50.65 -15.00
C HIS A 466 -34.07 49.63 -15.84
N HIS A 467 -34.94 48.75 -15.32
CA HIS A 467 -35.59 48.53 -14.02
C HIS A 467 -36.30 47.15 -14.05
N SER A 468 -36.37 46.45 -12.90
CA SER A 468 -37.52 45.70 -12.32
C SER A 468 -38.33 44.70 -13.20
N LEU A 469 -38.58 43.44 -12.81
CA LEU A 469 -39.56 43.00 -11.79
C LEU A 469 -39.53 41.47 -11.62
N ARG A 470 -39.86 41.06 -10.39
CA ARG A 470 -40.27 39.75 -9.85
C ARG A 470 -40.94 38.75 -10.82
N ALA A 471 -40.60 37.46 -10.66
CA ALA A 471 -41.48 36.38 -10.19
C ALA A 471 -40.62 35.24 -9.64
#